data_AF-A0A246TQG7-F1
#
_entry.id   AF-A0A246TQG7-F1
#
_cell.length_a   1.000
_cell.length_b   1.000
_cell.length_c   1.000
_cell.angle_alpha   90.00
_cell.angle_beta   90.00
_cell.angle_gamma   90.00
#
_symmetry.space_group_name_H-M   'P 1'
#
loop_
_entity.id
_entity.type
_entity.pdbx_description
1 polymer ?
#
loop_
_entity_poly.entity_id
_entity_poly.type
_entity_poly.pdbx_seq_one_letter_code
_entity_poly.pdbx_strand_id
1 'polypeptide(L)' 'MQTQTYPAAIARNIANEMADLALERREGLTRKDFRDLGYTDEQIDAYSQKAAHIHSRRAVRRVA' A
#
# COMPACT_ATOMS: atom_id res chain seq x y z
N MET A 1 -22.07 11.81 5.13
CA MET A 1 -20.75 11.22 5.39
C MET A 1 -20.78 9.78 4.89
N GLN A 2 -20.28 9.49 3.69
CA GLN A 2 -20.20 8.11 3.21
C GLN A 2 -19.05 7.43 3.97
N THR A 3 -19.36 6.71 5.03
CA THR A 3 -18.44 5.74 5.63
C THR A 3 -18.22 4.65 4.60
N GLN A 4 -17.05 4.64 3.97
CA GLN A 4 -16.63 3.57 3.07
C GLN A 4 -16.46 2.31 3.91
N THR A 5 -17.55 1.55 4.05
CA THR A 5 -17.55 0.23 4.67
C THR A 5 -16.79 -0.70 3.73
N TYR A 6 -15.49 -0.85 3.97
CA TYR A 6 -14.69 -1.84 3.27
C TYR A 6 -15.28 -3.22 3.58
N PRO A 7 -15.70 -4.00 2.58
CA PRO A 7 -16.31 -5.30 2.81
C PRO A 7 -15.31 -6.19 3.56
N ALA A 8 -15.73 -6.69 4.72
CA ALA A 8 -15.01 -7.72 5.44
C ALA A 8 -14.87 -8.94 4.51
N ALA A 9 -13.63 -9.41 4.31
CA ALA A 9 -13.30 -10.70 3.71
C ALA A 9 -13.33 -10.88 2.17
N ILE A 10 -13.11 -9.84 1.37
CA ILE A 10 -12.15 -10.06 0.27
C ILE A 10 -10.80 -9.96 0.96
N ALA A 11 -9.92 -10.96 0.83
CA ALA A 11 -8.58 -10.92 1.41
C ALA A 11 -7.83 -9.71 0.87
N ARG A 12 -8.02 -8.57 1.53
CA ARG A 12 -7.55 -7.27 1.11
C ARG A 12 -6.03 -7.36 1.13
N ASN A 13 -5.42 -7.39 -0.05
CA ASN A 13 -4.00 -7.65 -0.14
C ASN A 13 -3.29 -6.33 0.13
N ILE A 14 -3.22 -5.96 1.41
CA ILE A 14 -2.72 -4.68 1.92
C ILE A 14 -1.36 -4.35 1.30
N ALA A 15 -0.50 -5.36 1.11
CA ALA A 15 0.79 -5.18 0.45
C ALA A 15 0.68 -4.72 -1.02
N ASN A 16 -0.30 -5.19 -1.78
CA ASN A 16 -0.55 -4.70 -3.15
C ASN A 16 -1.10 -3.27 -3.11
N GLU A 17 -2.05 -2.97 -2.24
CA GLU A 17 -2.61 -1.61 -2.11
C GLU A 17 -1.52 -0.60 -1.73
N MET A 18 -0.69 -0.92 -0.74
CA MET A 18 0.44 -0.09 -0.33
C MET A 18 1.43 0.13 -1.48
N ALA A 19 1.71 -0.91 -2.27
CA ALA A 19 2.59 -0.80 -3.43
C ALA A 19 1.98 0.06 -4.55
N ASP A 20 0.67 -0.06 -4.79
CA ASP A 20 -0.05 0.73 -5.78
C ASP A 20 -0.11 2.20 -5.38
N LEU A 21 -0.39 2.51 -4.12
CA LEU A 21 -0.36 3.87 -3.60
C LEU A 21 1.03 4.51 -3.75
N ALA A 22 2.10 3.75 -3.49
CA ALA A 22 3.47 4.22 -3.70
C ALA A 22 3.77 4.47 -5.19
N LEU A 23 3.27 3.63 -6.10
CA LEU A 23 3.41 3.83 -7.54
C LEU A 23 2.61 5.04 -8.05
N GLU A 24 1.40 5.28 -7.53
CA GLU A 24 0.55 6.41 -7.90
C GLU A 24 1.18 7.74 -7.50
N ARG A 25 1.75 7.80 -6.29
CA ARG A 25 2.41 9.01 -5.75
C ARG A 25 3.76 9.30 -6.43
N ARG A 26 4.27 8.37 -7.25
CA ARG A 26 5.61 8.40 -7.90
C ARG A 26 6.78 8.61 -6.92
N GLU A 27 6.52 8.43 -5.64
CA GLU A 27 7.46 8.55 -4.53
C GLU A 27 7.17 7.40 -3.56
N GLY A 28 8.22 6.84 -2.96
CA GLY A 28 8.04 5.83 -1.91
C GLY A 28 7.29 6.44 -0.74
N LEU A 29 6.14 5.88 -0.38
CA LEU A 29 5.35 6.33 0.75
C LEU A 29 6.02 5.94 2.07
N THR A 30 6.12 6.88 3.00
CA THR A 30 6.64 6.66 4.34
C THR A 30 5.56 6.08 5.25
N ARG A 31 5.98 5.57 6.42
CA ARG A 31 5.05 5.14 7.47
C ARG A 31 4.07 6.23 7.88
N LYS A 32 4.50 7.50 7.87
CA LYS A 32 3.61 8.63 8.19
C LYS A 32 2.53 8.77 7.13
N ASP A 33 2.89 8.70 5.86
CA ASP A 33 1.91 8.82 4.76
C ASP A 33 0.87 7.70 4.81
N PHE A 34 1.29 6.47 5.12
CA PHE A 34 0.35 5.35 5.30
C PHE A 34 -0.59 5.56 6.50
N ARG A 35 -0.11 6.12 7.61
CA ARG A 35 -0.99 6.49 8.73
C ARG A 35 -2.00 7.56 8.35
N ASP A 36 -1.57 8.57 7.60
CA ASP A 36 -2.45 9.64 7.11
C ASP A 36 -3.51 9.10 6.12
N LEU A 37 -3.23 7.98 5.44
CA LEU A 37 -4.16 7.24 4.59
C LEU A 37 -5.06 6.26 5.35
N GLY A 38 -4.92 6.15 6.69
CA GLY A 38 -5.76 5.33 7.54
C GLY A 38 -5.27 3.89 7.77
N TYR A 39 -4.03 3.55 7.38
CA TYR A 39 -3.43 2.27 7.74
C TYR A 39 -2.99 2.27 9.21
N THR A 40 -3.20 1.13 9.89
CA THR A 40 -2.69 0.96 11.26
C THR A 40 -1.19 0.67 11.25
N ASP A 41 -0.52 0.99 12.35
CA ASP A 41 0.91 0.70 12.51
C ASP A 41 1.21 -0.80 12.36
N GLU A 42 0.33 -1.67 12.84
CA GLU A 42 0.43 -3.14 12.70
C GLU A 42 0.34 -3.58 11.24
N GLN A 43 -0.56 -2.97 10.45
CA GLN A 43 -0.67 -3.26 9.02
C GLN A 43 0.57 -2.79 8.27
N ILE A 44 1.08 -1.61 8.61
CA ILE A 44 2.29 -1.08 7.99
C ILE A 44 3.49 -1.99 8.30
N ASP A 45 3.66 -2.41 9.55
CA ASP A 45 4.76 -3.30 9.94
C ASP A 45 4.64 -4.68 9.29
N ALA A 46 3.44 -5.25 9.23
CA ALA A 46 3.20 -6.55 8.64
C ALA A 46 3.38 -6.58 7.11
N TYR A 47 3.07 -5.48 6.41
CA TYR A 47 2.96 -5.49 4.95
C TYR A 47 3.94 -4.56 4.21
N SER A 48 4.62 -3.63 4.88
CA SER A 48 5.55 -2.67 4.25
C SER A 48 6.67 -3.34 3.46
N GLN A 49 7.30 -4.38 4.02
CA GLN A 49 8.38 -5.10 3.34
C GLN A 49 7.89 -5.78 2.05
N LYS A 50 6.72 -6.41 2.12
CA LYS A 50 6.10 -7.07 0.97
C LYS A 50 5.66 -6.04 -0.08
N ALA A 51 5.12 -4.91 0.35
CA ALA A 51 4.76 -3.80 -0.52
C ALA A 51 5.98 -3.23 -1.26
N ALA A 52 7.11 -3.01 -0.56
CA ALA A 52 8.35 -2.54 -1.16
C ALA A 52 8.90 -3.51 -2.23
N HIS A 53 8.80 -4.82 -1.99
CA HIS A 53 9.18 -5.83 -2.97
C HIS A 53 8.28 -5.78 -4.22
N ILE A 54 6.96 -5.67 -4.03
CA ILE A 54 5.99 -5.55 -5.13
C ILE A 54 6.22 -4.26 -5.92
N HIS A 55 6.39 -3.13 -5.23
CA HIS A 55 6.68 -1.83 -5.82
C HIS A 55 7.95 -1.90 -6.68
N SER A 56 9.06 -2.40 -6.12
CA SER A 56 10.33 -2.51 -6.84
C SER A 56 10.20 -3.37 -8.10
N ARG A 57 9.53 -4.52 -8.00
CA ARG A 57 9.30 -5.41 -9.14
C ARG A 57 8.42 -4.78 -10.23
N ARG A 58 7.43 -3.96 -9.85
CA ARG A 58 6.54 -3.25 -10.78
C ARG A 58 7.21 -2.02 -11.40
N ALA A 59 7.99 -1.29 -10.62
CA ALA A 59 8.73 -0.12 -11.06
C ALA A 59 9.75 -0.48 -12.16
N VAL A 60 10.48 -1.59 -12.00
CA VAL A 60 11.43 -2.08 -13.02
C VAL A 60 10.72 -2.48 -14.33
N ARG A 61 9.50 -3.03 -14.24
CA ARG A 61 8.73 -3.46 -15.43
C ARG A 61 8.11 -2.30 -16.22
N ARG A 62 7.97 -1.10 -15.64
CA ARG A 62 7.49 0.09 -16.36
C ARG A 62 8.56 0.74 -17.25
N VAL A 63 9.82 0.34 -17.11
CA VAL A 63 10.97 0.94 -17.83
C VAL A 63 11.37 0.11 -19.06
N ALA A 64 10.59 -0.90 -19.44
CA ALA A 64 10.83 -1.76 -20.62
C ALA A 64 9.86 -1.46 -21.76
#